data_AF-A0A150ANA6-F1
#
_entry.id   AF-A0A150ANA6-F1
#
_cell.length_a   1.000
_cell.length_b   1.000
_cell.length_c   1.000
_cell.angle_alpha   90.00
_cell.angle_beta   90.00
_cell.angle_gamma   90.00
#
_symmetry.space_group_name_H-M   'P 1'
#
loop_
_entity.id
_entity.type
_entity.pdbx_description
1 polymer ?
#
loop_
_entity_poly.entity_id
_entity_poly.type
_entity_poly.pdbx_seq_one_letter_code
_entity_poly.pdbx_strand_id
1 'polypeptide(L)'
;MLVPANFIKDLKQQILQSRYAVAKIANAEMLRLYFTIGELVETAFQNNKWGAKVLEDISSKLQQELPGLRGFSGKNISKMRSFYNVWKDEYAICSSLTSKLEKGENRISSSLTTELRDIDLKAFLSVSFSQHLEIITKIKEEKAG
;
A
#
# COMPACT_ATOMS: atom_id res chain seq x y z
N MET A 1 -13.47 -42.89 -15.78
CA MET A 1 -13.91 -41.63 -16.42
C MET A 1 -12.75 -40.64 -16.33
N LEU A 2 -12.25 -40.11 -17.45
CA LEU A 2 -11.15 -39.14 -17.45
C LEU A 2 -11.72 -37.72 -17.30
N VAL A 3 -11.08 -36.89 -16.48
CA VAL A 3 -11.49 -35.48 -16.32
C VAL A 3 -11.14 -34.72 -17.59
N PRO A 4 -12.11 -34.03 -18.23
CA PRO A 4 -11.84 -33.26 -19.43
C PRO A 4 -10.82 -32.13 -19.21
N ALA A 5 -9.88 -31.95 -20.14
CA ALA A 5 -8.83 -30.93 -20.03
C ALA A 5 -9.39 -29.49 -20.02
N ASN A 6 -10.50 -29.25 -20.72
CA ASN A 6 -11.22 -27.97 -20.68
C ASN A 6 -11.78 -27.68 -19.28
N PHE A 7 -12.35 -28.68 -18.60
CA PHE A 7 -12.85 -28.52 -17.24
C PHE A 7 -11.75 -28.11 -16.24
N ILE A 8 -10.56 -28.73 -16.32
CA ILE A 8 -9.41 -28.33 -15.50
C ILE A 8 -8.94 -26.91 -15.83
N LYS A 9 -8.94 -26.52 -17.11
CA LYS A 9 -8.57 -25.17 -17.54
C LYS A 9 -9.54 -24.13 -16.96
N ASP A 10 -10.84 -24.40 -17.04
CA ASP A 10 -11.88 -23.50 -16.54
C ASP A 10 -11.80 -23.35 -15.02
N LEU A 11 -11.60 -24.45 -14.27
CA LEU A 11 -11.38 -24.42 -12.83
C LEU A 11 -10.14 -23.58 -12.46
N LYS A 12 -9.02 -23.80 -13.14
CA LYS A 12 -7.80 -23.01 -12.91
C LYS A 12 -8.05 -21.52 -13.15
N GLN A 13 -8.76 -21.19 -14.23
CA GLN A 13 -9.07 -19.81 -14.56
C GLN A 13 -9.93 -19.16 -13.47
N GLN A 14 -10.98 -19.82 -13.01
CA GLN A 14 -11.84 -19.29 -11.93
C GLN A 14 -11.08 -19.09 -10.62
N ILE A 15 -10.25 -20.07 -10.23
CA ILE A 15 -9.41 -19.98 -9.03
C ILE A 15 -8.44 -18.79 -9.13
N LEU A 16 -7.72 -18.67 -10.26
CA LEU A 16 -6.75 -17.60 -10.44
C LEU A 16 -7.41 -16.22 -10.48
N GLN A 17 -8.55 -16.08 -11.16
CA GLN A 17 -9.32 -14.84 -11.21
C GLN A 17 -9.78 -14.42 -9.81
N SER A 18 -10.37 -15.34 -9.04
CA SER A 18 -10.83 -15.06 -7.67
C SER A 18 -9.66 -14.66 -6.76
N ARG A 19 -8.55 -15.41 -6.77
CA ARG A 19 -7.38 -15.09 -5.96
C ARG A 19 -6.75 -13.75 -6.34
N TYR A 20 -6.70 -13.44 -7.64
CA TYR A 20 -6.19 -12.17 -8.12
C TYR A 20 -7.06 -10.99 -7.68
N ALA A 21 -8.39 -11.14 -7.71
CA ALA A 21 -9.31 -10.12 -7.20
C ALA A 21 -9.10 -9.87 -5.70
N VAL A 22 -8.98 -10.92 -4.89
CA VAL A 22 -8.69 -10.81 -3.45
C VAL A 22 -7.34 -10.15 -3.22
N ALA A 23 -6.30 -10.56 -3.95
CA ALA A 23 -4.96 -10.00 -3.82
C ALA A 23 -4.91 -8.50 -4.15
N LYS A 24 -5.69 -8.04 -5.15
CA LYS A 24 -5.81 -6.62 -5.47
C LYS A 24 -6.39 -5.81 -4.33
N ILE A 25 -7.49 -6.28 -3.75
CA ILE A 25 -8.16 -5.60 -2.63
C ILE A 25 -7.22 -5.56 -1.42
N ALA A 26 -6.59 -6.70 -1.10
CA ALA A 26 -5.63 -6.78 -0.01
C ALA A 26 -4.44 -5.83 -0.24
N ASN A 27 -3.88 -5.78 -1.45
CA ASN A 27 -2.79 -4.85 -1.76
C ASN A 27 -3.21 -3.39 -1.58
N ALA A 28 -4.41 -3.03 -2.04
CA ALA A 28 -4.93 -1.67 -1.89
C ALA A 28 -5.07 -1.26 -0.42
N GLU A 29 -5.65 -2.14 0.42
CA GLU A 29 -5.78 -1.85 1.85
C GLU A 29 -4.42 -1.82 2.56
N MET A 30 -3.49 -2.69 2.17
CA MET A 30 -2.12 -2.67 2.70
C MET A 30 -1.40 -1.36 2.37
N LEU A 31 -1.53 -0.86 1.14
CA LEU A 31 -0.96 0.43 0.73
C LEU A 31 -1.60 1.58 1.50
N ARG A 32 -2.93 1.58 1.68
CA ARG A 32 -3.65 2.57 2.49
C ARG A 32 -3.13 2.58 3.93
N LEU A 33 -3.11 1.41 4.58
CA LEU A 33 -2.65 1.26 5.96
C LEU A 33 -1.22 1.78 6.15
N TYR A 34 -0.31 1.38 5.25
CA TYR A 34 1.09 1.79 5.33
C TYR A 34 1.30 3.27 5.04
N PHE A 35 0.48 3.86 4.16
CA PHE A 35 0.46 5.30 3.94
C PHE A 35 0.03 6.04 5.22
N THR A 36 -1.10 5.64 5.82
CA THR A 36 -1.63 6.24 7.05
C THR A 36 -0.68 6.11 8.23
N ILE A 37 -0.03 4.96 8.41
CA ILE A 37 0.98 4.80 9.46
C ILE A 37 2.19 5.71 9.20
N GLY A 38 2.61 5.83 7.94
CA GLY A 38 3.69 6.73 7.56
C GLY A 38 3.38 8.19 7.92
N GLU A 39 2.15 8.63 7.69
CA GLU A 39 1.64 9.94 8.09
C GLU A 39 1.68 10.13 9.61
N LEU A 40 1.05 9.22 10.36
CA LEU A 40 0.99 9.30 11.83
C LEU A 40 2.39 9.38 12.45
N VAL A 41 3.31 8.57 11.93
CA VAL A 41 4.70 8.56 12.39
C VAL A 41 5.39 9.87 12.02
N GLU A 42 5.27 10.35 10.78
CA GLU A 42 5.88 11.61 10.36
C GLU A 42 5.38 12.79 11.21
N THR A 43 4.07 12.92 11.40
CA THR A 43 3.48 13.96 12.23
C THR A 43 3.99 13.89 13.67
N ALA A 44 4.10 12.69 14.24
CA ALA A 44 4.62 12.53 15.59
C ALA A 44 6.11 12.89 15.69
N PHE A 45 6.93 12.60 14.67
CA PHE A 45 8.33 13.03 14.60
C PHE A 45 8.46 14.56 14.47
N GLN A 46 7.55 15.24 13.76
CA GLN A 46 7.57 16.69 13.65
C GLN A 46 7.21 17.39 14.98
N ASN A 47 6.33 16.78 15.76
CA ASN A 47 5.85 17.34 17.02
C ASN A 47 6.74 17.00 18.23
N ASN A 48 7.70 16.08 18.08
CA ASN A 48 8.51 15.57 19.19
C ASN A 48 10.00 15.50 18.85
N LYS A 49 10.87 15.69 19.86
CA LYS A 49 12.32 15.50 19.71
C LYS A 49 12.71 14.03 19.87
N TRP A 50 12.28 13.18 18.95
CA TRP A 50 12.54 11.75 19.02
C TRP A 50 13.96 11.37 18.58
N GLY A 51 14.59 10.49 19.35
CA GLY A 51 15.91 9.94 19.08
C GLY A 51 15.91 8.71 18.17
N ALA A 52 17.09 8.20 17.84
CA ALA A 52 17.30 7.16 16.84
C ALA A 52 16.59 5.81 17.11
N LYS A 53 16.20 5.51 18.36
CA LYS A 53 15.59 4.23 18.76
C LYS A 53 14.07 4.21 18.77
N VAL A 54 13.41 5.36 18.61
CA VAL A 54 11.96 5.48 18.84
C VAL A 54 11.14 4.51 17.96
N LEU A 55 11.60 4.20 16.75
CA LEU A 55 10.89 3.29 15.85
C LEU A 55 10.92 1.84 16.36
N GLU A 56 12.00 1.42 17.01
CA GLU A 56 12.07 0.11 17.64
C GLU A 56 11.22 0.06 18.91
N ASP A 57 11.17 1.17 19.67
CA ASP A 57 10.30 1.27 20.84
C ASP A 57 8.81 1.20 20.44
N ILE A 58 8.41 1.91 19.38
CA ILE A 58 7.06 1.81 18.78
C ILE A 58 6.79 0.36 18.36
N SER A 59 7.72 -0.27 17.65
CA SER A 59 7.56 -1.65 17.18
C SER A 59 7.36 -2.62 18.35
N SER A 60 8.22 -2.53 19.37
CA SER A 60 8.13 -3.35 20.57
C SER A 60 6.79 -3.15 21.29
N LYS A 61 6.33 -1.90 21.39
CA LYS A 61 5.07 -1.57 22.06
C LYS A 61 3.87 -2.11 21.28
N LEU A 62 3.86 -1.96 19.95
CA LEU A 62 2.83 -2.54 19.09
C LEU A 62 2.78 -4.06 19.23
N GLN A 63 3.93 -4.74 19.30
CA GLN A 63 3.97 -6.20 19.47
C GLN A 63 3.41 -6.65 20.83
N GLN A 64 3.62 -5.86 21.88
CA GLN A 64 3.09 -6.13 23.21
C GLN A 64 1.56 -5.94 23.25
N GLU A 65 1.05 -4.89 22.61
CA GLU A 65 -0.38 -4.58 22.58
C GLU A 65 -1.16 -5.45 21.59
N LEU A 66 -0.50 -5.91 20.52
CA LEU A 66 -1.07 -6.77 19.48
C LEU A 66 -0.19 -8.02 19.28
N PRO A 67 -0.27 -9.02 20.19
CA PRO A 67 0.53 -10.23 20.08
C PRO A 67 0.29 -10.97 18.76
N GLY A 68 1.38 -11.29 18.06
CA GLY A 68 1.34 -11.99 16.77
C GLY A 68 1.26 -11.07 15.55
N LEU A 69 1.23 -9.75 15.76
CA LEU A 69 1.33 -8.76 14.68
C LEU A 69 2.64 -8.97 13.89
N ARG A 70 2.57 -8.92 12.56
CA ARG A 70 3.72 -9.11 11.66
C ARG A 70 3.82 -7.97 10.68
N GLY A 71 5.05 -7.67 10.25
CA GLY A 71 5.30 -6.60 9.28
C GLY A 71 5.32 -5.19 9.88
N PHE A 72 5.49 -5.04 11.20
CA PHE A 72 5.58 -3.74 11.86
C PHE A 72 6.87 -3.61 12.71
N SER A 73 7.99 -4.13 12.17
CA SER A 73 9.32 -3.86 12.76
C SER A 73 9.68 -2.39 12.66
N GLY A 74 10.60 -1.88 13.50
CA GLY A 74 11.04 -0.48 13.43
C GLY A 74 11.55 -0.10 12.03
N LYS A 75 12.28 -1.01 11.38
CA LYS A 75 12.67 -0.88 9.96
C LYS A 75 11.48 -0.78 9.01
N ASN A 76 10.41 -1.57 9.20
CA ASN A 76 9.24 -1.47 8.32
C ASN A 76 8.43 -0.20 8.58
N ILE A 77 8.34 0.26 9.83
CA ILE A 77 7.72 1.54 10.18
C ILE A 77 8.52 2.70 9.55
N SER A 78 9.85 2.64 9.57
CA SER A 78 10.71 3.59 8.86
C SER A 78 10.41 3.63 7.35
N LYS A 79 10.23 2.45 6.72
CA LYS A 79 9.83 2.35 5.31
C LYS A 79 8.45 2.96 5.06
N MET A 80 7.46 2.73 5.93
CA MET A 80 6.13 3.35 5.84
C MET A 80 6.22 4.88 5.91
N ARG A 81 7.03 5.41 6.83
CA ARG A 81 7.31 6.85 6.93
C ARG A 81 7.96 7.41 5.65
N SER A 82 8.95 6.71 5.10
CA SER A 82 9.58 7.13 3.83
C SER A 82 8.60 7.06 2.66
N PHE A 83 7.74 6.04 2.63
CA PHE A 83 6.72 5.87 1.61
C PHE A 83 5.73 7.05 1.64
N TYR A 84 5.18 7.37 2.81
CA TYR A 84 4.35 8.57 2.98
C TYR A 84 5.05 9.83 2.48
N ASN A 85 6.28 10.09 2.93
CA ASN A 85 6.98 11.32 2.58
C ASN A 85 7.28 11.50 1.09
N VAL A 86 7.43 10.41 0.33
CA VAL A 86 7.65 10.48 -1.13
C VAL A 86 6.34 10.71 -1.87
N TRP A 87 5.24 10.10 -1.40
CA TRP A 87 3.98 10.10 -2.14
C TRP A 87 2.94 11.11 -1.63
N LYS A 88 3.18 11.79 -0.50
CA LYS A 88 2.20 12.72 0.11
C LYS A 88 1.80 13.91 -0.77
N ASP A 89 2.69 14.37 -1.64
CA ASP A 89 2.44 15.51 -2.53
C ASP A 89 1.67 15.09 -3.79
N GLU A 90 1.56 13.79 -4.06
CA GLU A 90 0.72 13.22 -5.10
C GLU A 90 -0.74 13.16 -4.61
N TYR A 91 -1.39 14.33 -4.60
CA TYR A 91 -2.73 14.57 -4.02
C TYR A 91 -3.82 13.59 -4.48
N ALA A 92 -3.69 13.06 -5.71
CA ALA A 92 -4.62 12.08 -6.28
C ALA A 92 -4.58 10.71 -5.57
N ILE A 93 -3.39 10.29 -5.09
CA ILE A 93 -3.20 9.00 -4.41
C ILE A 93 -3.75 9.10 -2.98
N CYS A 94 -3.45 10.20 -2.28
CA CYS A 94 -3.84 10.44 -0.88
C CYS A 94 -5.37 10.51 -0.68
N SER A 95 -6.04 11.28 -1.53
CA SER A 95 -7.51 11.47 -1.48
C SER A 95 -8.29 10.23 -1.95
N SER A 96 -7.70 9.41 -2.83
CA SER A 96 -8.36 8.23 -3.37
C SER A 96 -8.17 6.97 -2.52
N LEU A 97 -7.02 6.81 -1.87
CA LEU A 97 -6.78 5.70 -0.92
C LEU A 97 -7.79 5.72 0.24
N THR A 98 -8.13 6.91 0.72
CA THR A 98 -9.11 7.12 1.80
C THR A 98 -10.55 6.96 1.29
N SER A 99 -10.93 7.63 0.21
CA SER A 99 -12.33 7.67 -0.26
C SER A 99 -12.86 6.40 -0.94
N LYS A 100 -12.04 5.69 -1.74
CA LYS A 100 -12.51 4.53 -2.52
C LYS A 100 -12.61 3.24 -1.71
N LEU A 101 -11.77 3.07 -0.70
CA LEU A 101 -11.83 1.91 0.20
C LEU A 101 -12.97 2.04 1.21
N GLU A 102 -13.35 3.26 1.61
CA GLU A 102 -14.48 3.51 2.51
C GLU A 102 -15.85 3.32 1.87
N LYS A 103 -15.99 3.62 0.57
CA LYS A 103 -17.32 3.60 -0.06
C LYS A 103 -17.68 2.33 -0.82
N GLY A 104 -16.74 1.44 -1.14
CA GLY A 104 -17.05 0.26 -1.98
C GLY A 104 -17.73 0.64 -3.32
N GLU A 105 -17.59 1.90 -3.75
CA GLU A 105 -18.39 2.50 -4.81
C GLU A 105 -17.51 2.78 -6.03
N ASN A 106 -17.74 2.01 -7.09
CA ASN A 106 -17.41 2.42 -8.46
C ASN A 106 -18.44 3.47 -8.92
N ARG A 107 -18.38 4.70 -8.43
CA ARG A 107 -19.17 5.79 -9.01
C ARG A 107 -18.36 6.51 -10.06
N ILE A 108 -18.71 6.22 -11.31
CA ILE A 108 -18.21 6.85 -12.52
C ILE A 108 -18.62 8.32 -12.49
N SER A 109 -17.65 9.23 -12.29
CA SER A 109 -17.84 10.66 -12.53
C SER A 109 -17.04 11.04 -13.76
N SER A 110 -17.75 11.29 -14.86
CA SER A 110 -17.27 11.39 -16.25
C SER A 110 -16.55 12.71 -16.57
N SER A 111 -15.51 13.06 -15.81
CA SER A 111 -14.55 14.08 -16.24
C SER A 111 -13.29 13.38 -16.77
N LEU A 112 -12.75 13.83 -17.90
CA LEU A 112 -11.47 13.33 -18.46
C LEU A 112 -10.34 13.37 -17.43
N THR A 113 -10.35 14.38 -16.57
CA THR A 113 -9.40 14.47 -15.45
C THR A 113 -9.65 13.40 -14.39
N THR A 114 -10.88 12.96 -14.15
CA THR A 114 -11.21 11.86 -13.23
C THR A 114 -10.82 10.50 -13.83
N GLU A 115 -10.99 10.30 -15.14
CA GLU A 115 -10.58 9.05 -15.80
C GLU A 115 -9.07 8.87 -15.83
N LEU A 116 -8.30 9.93 -16.13
CA LEU A 116 -6.84 9.92 -16.03
C LEU A 116 -6.38 9.64 -14.59
N ARG A 117 -7.01 10.28 -13.60
CA ARG A 117 -6.78 10.01 -12.17
C ARG A 117 -7.09 8.56 -11.77
N ASP A 118 -8.11 7.96 -12.37
CA ASP A 118 -8.48 6.57 -12.13
C ASP A 118 -7.47 5.58 -12.71
N ILE A 119 -6.86 5.91 -13.86
CA ILE A 119 -5.80 5.12 -14.49
C ILE A 119 -4.53 5.16 -13.61
N ASP A 120 -4.11 6.35 -13.18
CA ASP A 120 -2.92 6.52 -12.34
C ASP A 120 -3.08 5.81 -10.99
N LEU A 121 -4.27 5.90 -10.38
CA LEU A 121 -4.56 5.19 -9.15
C LEU A 121 -4.57 3.67 -9.36
N LYS A 122 -5.17 3.17 -10.43
CA LYS A 122 -5.15 1.72 -10.74
C LYS A 122 -3.72 1.23 -10.95
N ALA A 123 -2.89 2.01 -11.65
CA ALA A 123 -1.48 1.72 -11.83
C ALA A 123 -0.76 1.67 -10.47
N PHE A 124 -0.95 2.70 -9.63
CA PHE A 124 -0.38 2.76 -8.29
C PHE A 124 -0.77 1.56 -7.41
N LEU A 125 -2.06 1.20 -7.38
CA LEU A 125 -2.61 0.08 -6.62
C LEU A 125 -2.25 -1.29 -7.21
N SER A 126 -1.84 -1.36 -8.48
CA SER A 126 -1.36 -2.59 -9.11
C SER A 126 0.06 -2.97 -8.67
N VAL A 127 0.79 -2.01 -8.11
CA VAL A 127 2.16 -2.16 -7.62
C VAL A 127 2.12 -2.43 -6.12
N SER A 128 2.89 -3.43 -5.66
CA SER A 128 2.96 -3.75 -4.24
C SER A 128 3.80 -2.75 -3.45
N PHE A 129 3.60 -2.68 -2.14
CA PHE A 129 4.41 -1.83 -1.26
C PHE A 129 5.92 -2.05 -1.44
N SER A 130 6.37 -3.31 -1.56
CA SER A 130 7.79 -3.62 -1.73
C SER A 130 8.35 -3.04 -3.03
N GLN A 131 7.58 -3.12 -4.11
CA GLN A 131 7.97 -2.55 -5.40
C GLN A 131 7.97 -1.01 -5.36
N HIS A 132 7.02 -0.39 -4.66
CA HIS A 132 7.06 1.06 -4.40
C HIS A 132 8.35 1.47 -3.68
N LEU A 133 8.81 0.68 -2.70
CA LEU A 133 10.08 0.94 -2.01
C LEU A 133 11.30 0.78 -2.93
N GLU A 134 11.29 -0.17 -3.85
CA GLU A 134 12.36 -0.33 -4.84
C GLU A 134 12.45 0.90 -5.77
N ILE A 135 11.31 1.40 -6.23
CA ILE A 135 11.23 2.64 -7.02
C ILE A 135 11.83 3.81 -6.23
N ILE A 136 11.42 3.98 -4.97
CA ILE A 136 11.94 5.04 -4.08
C ILE A 136 13.46 4.93 -3.90
N THR A 137 13.97 3.71 -3.73
CA THR A 137 15.40 3.47 -3.49
C THR A 137 16.22 3.84 -4.72
N LYS A 138 15.80 3.39 -5.90
CA LYS A 138 16.48 3.69 -7.17
C LYS A 138 16.51 5.18 -7.51
N ILE A 139 15.40 5.90 -7.28
CA ILE A 139 15.35 7.36 -7.52
C ILE A 139 16.32 8.11 -6.60
N LYS A 140 16.50 7.64 -5.35
CA LYS A 140 17.47 8.26 -4.43
C LYS A 140 18.92 8.00 -4.84
N GLU A 141 19.22 6.83 -5.38
CA GLU A 141 20.56 6.48 -5.88
C GLU A 141 20.94 7.30 -7.12
N GLU A 142 20.01 7.52 -8.05
CA GLU A 142 20.24 8.32 -9.26
C GLU A 142 20.49 9.80 -8.96
N LYS A 143 19.86 10.37 -7.92
CA LYS A 143 20.10 11.76 -7.49
C LYS A 143 21.39 11.95 -6.69
N ALA A 144 22.06 10.87 -6.30
CA ALA A 144 23.26 10.89 -5.48
C ALA A 144 24.56 10.62 -6.28
N GLY A 145 24.45 10.26 -7.56
CA GLY A 145 25.56 10.09 -8.51
C GLY A 145 25.68 11.27 -9.46
#